data_AF-A0A2N5V020-F1
#
_entry.id   AF-A0A2N5V020-F1
#
_cell.length_a   1.000
_cell.length_b   1.000
_cell.length_c   1.000
_cell.angle_alpha   90.00
_cell.angle_beta   90.00
_cell.angle_gamma   90.00
#
_symmetry.space_group_name_H-M   'P 1'
#
loop_
_entity.id
_entity.type
_entity.pdbx_description
1 polymer ?
#
loop_
_entity_poly.entity_id
_entity_poly.type
_entity_poly.pdbx_seq_one_letter_code
_entity_poly.pdbx_strand_id
1 'polypeptide(L)'
;MICWNPNPVFYSGAVAWKLEVIQHPEFAAETPLEIYGAYGLGGLPIVPAPVVKVTRLVDGTKVPLEVREASQLILTPHIVRLGENDVPVEEVPLEGIAFDPPPSCVMDRDPETHQEQCIFVFGDICVRNLGRYTLWFTLLSRDDTILLGGVHTVYTNPFEVVPRNRWALNYTTLSARLNRDHPYLRIYRGGPHGPANPAEVERDGNGHIP
;
A
#
# COMPACT_ATOMS: atom_id res chain seq x y z
N MET A 1 48.91 -19.73 -8.69
CA MET A 1 47.88 -19.76 -7.64
C MET A 1 47.12 -18.45 -7.78
N ILE A 2 45.91 -18.52 -8.31
CA ILE A 2 45.14 -17.37 -8.80
C ILE A 2 44.44 -16.72 -7.60
N CYS A 3 44.70 -15.43 -7.38
CA CYS A 3 43.97 -14.62 -6.42
C CYS A 3 42.52 -14.53 -6.86
N TRP A 4 41.60 -14.97 -5.99
CA TRP A 4 40.20 -14.57 -6.08
C TRP A 4 40.15 -13.06 -5.82
N ASN A 5 39.71 -12.31 -6.83
CA ASN A 5 39.35 -10.90 -6.68
C ASN A 5 37.86 -10.84 -6.31
N PRO A 6 37.48 -10.54 -5.06
CA PRO A 6 36.12 -10.10 -4.79
C PRO A 6 36.09 -8.62 -5.18
N ASN A 7 35.69 -8.30 -6.41
CA ASN A 7 35.28 -6.93 -6.69
C ASN A 7 33.88 -6.78 -6.06
N PRO A 8 33.70 -6.08 -4.93
CA PRO A 8 32.41 -5.48 -4.66
C PRO A 8 32.14 -4.52 -5.82
N VAL A 9 30.98 -4.68 -6.46
CA VAL A 9 30.48 -3.67 -7.38
C VAL A 9 30.18 -2.44 -6.53
N PHE A 10 31.14 -1.54 -6.43
CA PHE A 10 30.89 -0.20 -5.92
C PHE A 10 30.03 0.51 -6.96
N TYR A 11 28.73 0.64 -6.68
CA TYR A 11 27.90 1.59 -7.41
C TYR A 11 28.43 3.00 -7.09
N SER A 12 29.26 3.54 -7.99
CA SER A 12 29.75 4.92 -7.91
C SER A 12 28.66 5.86 -8.42
N GLY A 13 27.58 5.98 -7.66
CA GLY A 13 26.51 6.92 -7.92
C GLY A 13 25.70 7.13 -6.64
N ALA A 14 25.22 8.34 -6.41
CA ALA A 14 24.32 8.60 -5.30
C ALA A 14 22.98 7.93 -5.60
N VAL A 15 22.71 6.79 -4.95
CA VAL A 15 21.41 6.12 -5.03
C VAL A 15 20.43 6.88 -4.14
N ALA A 16 19.27 7.22 -4.69
CA ALA A 16 18.19 7.85 -3.96
C ALA A 16 16.85 7.20 -4.33
N TRP A 17 15.91 7.25 -3.39
CA TRP A 17 14.57 6.72 -3.59
C TRP A 17 13.55 7.85 -3.50
N LYS A 18 12.71 7.95 -4.53
CA LYS A 18 11.57 8.85 -4.57
C LYS A 18 10.30 8.05 -4.29
N LEU A 19 9.55 8.50 -3.30
CA LEU A 19 8.21 8.04 -2.96
C LEU A 19 7.20 9.07 -3.43
N GLU A 20 6.10 8.62 -4.02
CA GLU A 20 5.02 9.49 -4.49
C GLU A 20 3.69 8.81 -4.26
N VAL A 21 2.78 9.47 -3.54
CA VAL A 21 1.41 8.99 -3.40
C VAL A 21 0.66 9.38 -4.68
N ILE A 22 0.37 8.41 -5.53
CA ILE A 22 -0.31 8.63 -6.82
C ILE A 22 -1.84 8.47 -6.69
N GLN A 23 -2.31 7.96 -5.55
CA GLN A 23 -3.72 7.99 -5.15
C GLN A 23 -3.79 8.26 -3.66
N HIS A 24 -4.35 9.41 -3.30
CA HIS A 24 -4.57 9.78 -1.90
C HIS A 24 -5.94 9.28 -1.43
N PRO A 25 -6.04 8.79 -0.18
CA PRO A 25 -7.34 8.59 0.45
C PRO A 25 -7.98 9.97 0.66
N GLU A 26 -9.31 10.02 0.56
CA GLU A 26 -10.09 11.25 0.75
C GLU A 26 -10.92 11.17 2.02
N PHE A 27 -11.41 9.98 2.37
CA PHE A 27 -12.13 9.74 3.61
C PHE A 27 -12.14 8.25 3.99
N ALA A 28 -12.56 7.98 5.21
CA ALA A 28 -12.65 6.65 5.81
C ALA A 28 -13.90 6.56 6.69
N ALA A 29 -14.30 5.34 7.05
CA ALA A 29 -15.34 5.13 8.05
C ALA A 29 -14.72 4.71 9.38
N GLU A 30 -15.30 5.18 10.48
CA GLU A 30 -14.99 4.59 11.79
C GLU A 30 -15.28 3.09 11.77
N THR A 31 -14.36 2.34 12.33
CA THR A 31 -14.47 0.89 12.51
C THR A 31 -14.21 0.55 13.99
N PRO A 32 -15.20 0.78 14.87
CA PRO A 32 -15.13 0.41 16.28
C PRO A 32 -14.77 -1.06 16.49
N LEU A 33 -14.24 -1.36 17.68
CA LEU A 33 -13.82 -2.71 18.03
C LEU A 33 -14.96 -3.74 17.91
N GLU A 34 -16.21 -3.34 18.21
CA GLU A 34 -17.37 -4.24 18.09
C GLU A 34 -17.68 -4.63 16.63
N ILE A 35 -17.31 -3.77 15.68
CA ILE A 35 -17.58 -3.96 14.25
C ILE A 35 -16.46 -4.76 13.59
N TYR A 36 -15.20 -4.50 13.93
CA TYR A 36 -14.09 -5.28 13.37
C TYR A 36 -14.05 -6.71 13.92
N GLY A 37 -14.48 -6.91 15.18
CA GLY A 37 -14.46 -8.20 15.86
C GLY A 37 -13.05 -8.80 15.97
N ALA A 38 -12.96 -10.01 16.52
CA ALA A 38 -11.69 -10.75 16.63
C ALA A 38 -11.14 -11.25 15.27
N TYR A 39 -11.94 -11.20 14.21
CA TYR A 39 -11.63 -11.80 12.90
C TYR A 39 -11.49 -10.79 11.75
N GLY A 40 -11.70 -9.50 12.00
CA GLY A 40 -11.32 -8.44 11.07
C GLY A 40 -12.13 -8.31 9.77
N LEU A 41 -13.36 -8.82 9.75
CA LEU A 41 -14.17 -8.91 8.53
C LEU A 41 -15.19 -7.77 8.35
N GLY A 42 -15.29 -6.82 9.30
CA GLY A 42 -16.37 -5.81 9.31
C GLY A 42 -15.96 -4.38 8.97
N GLY A 43 -14.68 -4.09 8.78
CA GLY A 43 -14.20 -2.73 8.49
C GLY A 43 -14.59 -2.23 7.10
N LEU A 44 -14.89 -0.93 6.99
CA LEU A 44 -14.95 -0.25 5.70
C LEU A 44 -13.59 0.39 5.45
N PRO A 45 -12.91 0.05 4.34
CA PRO A 45 -11.57 0.56 4.10
C PRO A 45 -11.60 2.06 3.84
N ILE A 46 -10.46 2.70 4.05
CA ILE A 46 -10.25 4.06 3.58
C ILE A 46 -10.38 4.11 2.06
N VAL A 47 -10.94 5.19 1.54
CA VAL A 47 -11.23 5.33 0.12
C VAL A 47 -10.80 6.69 -0.44
N PRO A 48 -10.32 6.73 -1.69
CA PRO A 48 -9.89 5.56 -2.46
C PRO A 48 -8.65 4.90 -1.82
N ALA A 49 -8.38 3.63 -2.16
CA ALA A 49 -7.24 2.89 -1.62
C ALA A 49 -5.92 3.65 -1.90
N PRO A 50 -5.06 3.94 -0.90
CA PRO A 50 -3.81 4.61 -1.18
C PRO A 50 -2.93 3.80 -2.12
N VAL A 51 -2.31 4.50 -3.07
CA VAL A 51 -1.33 3.91 -3.98
C VAL A 51 -0.07 4.73 -3.93
N VAL A 52 1.05 4.09 -3.59
CA VAL A 52 2.36 4.72 -3.50
C VAL A 52 3.27 4.16 -4.57
N LYS A 53 3.82 5.03 -5.41
CA LYS A 53 4.83 4.73 -6.41
C LYS A 53 6.22 4.87 -5.81
N VAL A 54 7.06 3.88 -6.06
CA VAL A 54 8.48 3.89 -5.68
C VAL A 54 9.34 3.98 -6.92
N THR A 55 10.23 4.97 -6.94
CA THR A 55 11.18 5.20 -8.04
C THR A 55 12.60 5.21 -7.51
N ARG A 56 13.45 4.35 -8.08
CA ARG A 56 14.90 4.39 -7.86
C ARG A 56 15.54 5.44 -8.77
N LEU A 57 16.38 6.28 -8.17
CA LEU A 57 17.20 7.26 -8.86
C LEU A 57 18.67 6.90 -8.66
N VAL A 58 19.45 6.89 -9.73
CA VAL A 58 20.92 6.79 -9.69
C VAL A 58 21.45 8.04 -10.35
N ASP A 59 22.18 8.86 -9.59
CA ASP A 59 22.68 10.17 -10.02
C ASP A 59 21.57 11.06 -10.61
N GLY A 60 20.40 11.05 -9.95
CA GLY A 60 19.21 11.80 -10.35
C GLY A 60 18.42 11.21 -11.53
N THR A 61 18.89 10.12 -12.14
CA THR A 61 18.22 9.48 -13.28
C THR A 61 17.37 8.31 -12.82
N LYS A 62 16.13 8.21 -13.34
CA LYS A 62 15.25 7.06 -13.08
C LYS A 62 15.87 5.78 -13.64
N VAL A 63 16.03 4.78 -12.78
CA VAL A 63 16.51 3.44 -13.16
C VAL A 63 15.39 2.42 -12.89
N PRO A 64 15.08 1.53 -13.85
CA PRO A 64 14.12 0.45 -13.65
C PRO A 64 14.48 -0.43 -12.44
N LEU A 65 13.47 -0.95 -11.75
CA LEU A 65 13.65 -1.93 -10.68
C LEU A 65 13.39 -3.32 -11.23
N GLU A 66 14.28 -4.26 -10.94
CA GLU A 66 14.01 -5.67 -11.24
C GLU A 66 12.97 -6.22 -10.26
N VAL A 67 12.19 -7.22 -10.71
CA VAL A 67 11.18 -7.90 -9.88
C VAL A 67 11.77 -8.41 -8.56
N ARG A 68 13.00 -8.95 -8.62
CA ARG A 68 13.71 -9.44 -7.42
C ARG A 68 14.00 -8.31 -6.44
N GLU A 69 14.48 -7.17 -6.90
CA GLU A 69 14.76 -6.01 -6.04
C GLU A 69 13.46 -5.46 -5.45
N ALA A 70 12.42 -5.32 -6.28
CA ALA A 70 11.10 -4.86 -5.85
C ALA A 70 10.49 -5.77 -4.76
N SER A 71 10.72 -7.08 -4.84
CA SER A 71 10.24 -8.05 -3.83
C SER A 71 10.89 -7.90 -2.45
N GLN A 72 12.04 -7.22 -2.37
CA GLN A 72 12.72 -6.96 -1.10
C GLN A 72 12.24 -5.67 -0.45
N LEU A 73 11.55 -4.79 -1.19
CA LEU A 73 11.03 -3.54 -0.67
C LEU A 73 9.78 -3.79 0.18
N ILE A 74 9.72 -3.12 1.33
CA ILE A 74 8.59 -3.11 2.25
C ILE A 74 8.17 -1.66 2.43
N LEU A 75 6.89 -1.35 2.28
CA LEU A 75 6.35 -0.02 2.57
C LEU A 75 5.38 -0.12 3.75
N THR A 76 5.78 0.41 4.90
CA THR A 76 5.00 0.34 6.13
C THR A 76 4.13 1.60 6.24
N PRO A 77 2.80 1.47 6.36
CA PRO A 77 1.93 2.59 6.67
C PRO A 77 1.94 2.89 8.18
N HIS A 78 1.81 4.16 8.52
CA HIS A 78 1.68 4.69 9.87
C HIS A 78 0.52 5.67 9.88
N ILE A 79 -0.41 5.51 10.81
CA ILE A 79 -1.55 6.42 10.93
C ILE A 79 -1.21 7.55 11.90
N VAL A 80 -1.41 8.78 11.44
CA VAL A 80 -1.06 9.99 12.19
C VAL A 80 -2.32 10.81 12.37
N ARG A 81 -2.64 11.12 13.63
CA ARG A 81 -3.77 12.00 13.97
C ARG A 81 -3.36 13.46 13.76
N LEU A 82 -4.26 14.21 13.14
CA LEU A 82 -4.08 15.63 12.88
C LEU A 82 -4.84 16.47 13.90
N GLY A 83 -4.24 17.57 14.31
CA GLY A 83 -4.81 18.58 15.18
C GLY A 83 -5.41 19.73 14.38
N GLU A 84 -5.41 20.92 14.98
CA GLU A 84 -5.83 22.14 14.29
C GLU A 84 -4.91 22.45 13.09
N ASN A 85 -5.51 22.96 12.00
CA ASN A 85 -4.81 23.31 10.76
C ASN A 85 -4.03 22.16 10.10
N ASP A 86 -4.50 20.91 10.27
CA ASP A 86 -3.87 19.70 9.71
C ASP A 86 -2.42 19.46 10.17
N VAL A 87 -2.04 20.03 11.33
CA VAL A 87 -0.73 19.78 11.93
C VAL A 87 -0.71 18.38 12.56
N PRO A 88 0.27 17.52 12.22
CA PRO A 88 0.46 16.23 12.88
C PRO A 88 0.62 16.40 14.39
N VAL A 89 -0.19 15.67 15.16
CA VAL A 89 -0.11 15.68 16.63
C VAL A 89 0.67 14.47 17.12
N GLU A 90 0.26 13.27 16.72
CA GLU A 90 0.85 12.02 17.17
C GLU A 90 0.58 10.87 16.18
N GLU A 91 1.49 9.89 16.17
CA GLU A 91 1.23 8.59 15.56
C GLU A 91 0.33 7.76 16.49
N VAL A 92 -0.73 7.16 15.93
CA VAL A 92 -1.77 6.45 16.68
C VAL A 92 -1.92 5.02 16.19
N PRO A 93 -0.90 4.16 16.34
CA PRO A 93 -0.85 2.84 15.69
C PRO A 93 -2.03 1.94 16.06
N LEU A 94 -2.60 2.09 17.26
CA LEU A 94 -3.77 1.32 17.71
C LEU A 94 -5.06 1.66 16.96
N GLU A 95 -5.12 2.81 16.30
CA GLU A 95 -6.25 3.24 15.45
C GLU A 95 -6.21 2.59 14.07
N GLY A 96 -5.02 2.19 13.62
CA GLY A 96 -4.81 1.53 12.33
C GLY A 96 -5.26 0.08 12.37
N ILE A 97 -5.96 -0.34 11.32
CA ILE A 97 -6.45 -1.70 11.15
C ILE A 97 -5.96 -2.24 9.81
N ALA A 98 -5.44 -3.48 9.81
CA ALA A 98 -4.87 -4.17 8.64
C ALA A 98 -3.60 -3.51 8.07
N PHE A 99 -2.83 -2.82 8.90
CA PHE A 99 -1.55 -2.19 8.52
C PHE A 99 -0.40 -3.21 8.44
N ASP A 100 -0.55 -4.36 9.11
CA ASP A 100 0.45 -5.43 9.21
C ASP A 100 -0.22 -6.80 8.93
N PRO A 101 0.36 -7.65 8.06
CA PRO A 101 1.54 -7.41 7.24
C PRO A 101 1.32 -6.35 6.16
N PRO A 102 2.29 -5.45 5.89
CA PRO A 102 2.18 -4.52 4.79
C PRO A 102 2.15 -5.28 3.45
N PRO A 103 1.49 -4.72 2.41
CA PRO A 103 1.44 -5.33 1.09
C PRO A 103 2.84 -5.38 0.47
N SER A 104 3.06 -6.38 -0.38
CA SER A 104 4.27 -6.45 -1.21
C SER A 104 4.18 -5.46 -2.38
N CYS A 105 5.32 -5.02 -2.90
CA CYS A 105 5.35 -4.24 -4.13
C CYS A 105 4.70 -5.04 -5.28
N VAL A 106 3.91 -4.33 -6.08
CA VAL A 106 3.38 -4.80 -7.37
C VAL A 106 4.14 -4.11 -8.49
N MET A 107 4.64 -4.92 -9.43
CA MET A 107 5.17 -4.41 -10.69
C MET A 107 4.00 -4.12 -11.63
N ASP A 108 3.67 -2.85 -11.75
CA ASP A 108 2.59 -2.34 -12.58
C ASP A 108 3.13 -1.74 -13.87
N ARG A 109 2.35 -1.79 -14.95
CA ARG A 109 2.70 -1.10 -16.21
C ARG A 109 1.98 0.23 -16.25
N ASP A 110 2.75 1.31 -16.31
CA ASP A 110 2.22 2.65 -16.47
C ASP A 110 1.48 2.77 -17.82
N PRO A 111 0.22 3.22 -17.83
CA PRO A 111 -0.59 3.22 -19.06
C PRO A 111 -0.15 4.29 -20.07
N GLU A 112 0.51 5.36 -19.62
CA GLU A 112 0.94 6.46 -20.49
C GLU A 112 2.32 6.18 -21.10
N THR A 113 3.24 5.66 -20.28
CA THR A 113 4.64 5.45 -20.68
C THR A 113 4.94 4.00 -21.08
N HIS A 114 4.04 3.06 -20.76
CA HIS A 114 4.22 1.61 -20.90
C HIS A 114 5.45 1.04 -20.18
N GLN A 115 6.07 1.83 -19.30
CA GLN A 115 7.20 1.40 -18.47
C GLN A 115 6.70 0.66 -17.23
N GLU A 116 7.49 -0.29 -16.76
CA GLU A 116 7.26 -0.93 -15.47
C GLU A 116 7.54 0.04 -14.32
N GLN A 117 6.70 -0.04 -13.29
CA GLN A 117 6.80 0.74 -12.06
C GLN A 117 6.48 -0.14 -10.84
N CYS A 118 7.22 0.08 -9.75
CA CYS A 118 6.91 -0.54 -8.46
C CYS A 118 5.87 0.33 -7.74
N ILE A 119 4.73 -0.27 -7.39
CA ILE A 119 3.68 0.39 -6.61
C ILE A 119 3.30 -0.46 -5.39
N PHE A 120 2.88 0.21 -4.32
CA PHE A 120 2.26 -0.39 -3.15
C PHE A 120 0.80 0.06 -3.10
N VAL A 121 -0.11 -0.89 -2.85
CA VAL A 121 -1.57 -0.64 -2.85
C VAL A 121 -2.16 -1.08 -1.53
N PHE A 122 -2.80 -0.15 -0.82
CA PHE A 122 -3.37 -0.37 0.52
C PHE A 122 -4.90 -0.42 0.43
N GLY A 123 -5.44 -1.57 0.01
CA GLY A 123 -6.85 -1.70 -0.35
C GLY A 123 -7.81 -2.01 0.81
N ASP A 124 -7.30 -2.49 1.94
CA ASP A 124 -8.08 -3.05 3.06
C ASP A 124 -7.81 -2.36 4.40
N ILE A 125 -7.00 -1.29 4.43
CA ILE A 125 -6.70 -0.58 5.67
C ILE A 125 -7.92 0.23 6.14
N CYS A 126 -8.21 0.14 7.44
CA CYS A 126 -9.33 0.82 8.10
C CYS A 126 -8.83 1.67 9.28
N VAL A 127 -9.70 2.56 9.80
CA VAL A 127 -9.40 3.39 10.97
C VAL A 127 -10.48 3.20 12.02
N ARG A 128 -10.09 3.06 13.30
CA ARG A 128 -11.04 2.83 14.40
C ARG A 128 -11.88 4.04 14.70
N ASN A 129 -11.25 5.16 15.09
CA ASN A 129 -11.96 6.31 15.65
C ASN A 129 -12.08 7.48 14.68
N LEU A 130 -13.18 8.23 14.84
CA LEU A 130 -13.43 9.51 14.16
C LEU A 130 -12.26 10.49 14.33
N GLY A 131 -12.10 11.38 13.34
CA GLY A 131 -11.09 12.43 13.36
C GLY A 131 -10.51 12.73 11.98
N ARG A 132 -9.50 13.61 11.95
CA ARG A 132 -8.71 13.89 10.76
C ARG A 132 -7.36 13.21 10.88
N TYR A 133 -6.92 12.58 9.79
CA TYR A 133 -5.71 11.77 9.77
C TYR A 133 -4.93 11.98 8.48
N THR A 134 -3.65 11.60 8.52
CA THR A 134 -2.84 11.34 7.33
C THR A 134 -2.18 9.98 7.49
N LEU A 135 -1.80 9.35 6.38
CA LEU A 135 -0.91 8.21 6.41
C LEU A 135 0.50 8.67 6.10
N TRP A 136 1.41 8.33 6.99
CA TRP A 136 2.84 8.40 6.80
C TRP A 136 3.34 7.03 6.34
N PHE A 137 4.02 6.96 5.20
CA PHE A 137 4.62 5.72 4.73
C PHE A 137 6.13 5.75 4.89
N THR A 138 6.70 4.62 5.31
CA THR A 138 8.14 4.42 5.47
C THR A 138 8.60 3.28 4.58
N LEU A 139 9.54 3.56 3.67
CA LEU A 139 10.15 2.55 2.82
C LEU A 139 11.33 1.88 3.53
N LEU A 140 11.28 0.56 3.58
CA LEU A 140 12.28 -0.34 4.14
C LEU A 140 12.68 -1.38 3.09
N SER A 141 13.78 -2.08 3.33
CA SER A 141 14.20 -3.22 2.52
C SER A 141 14.55 -4.38 3.43
N ARG A 142 14.27 -5.61 2.97
CA ARG A 142 14.73 -6.85 3.61
C ARG A 142 16.23 -7.07 3.42
N ASP A 143 16.79 -6.43 2.40
CA ASP A 143 18.22 -6.40 2.10
C ASP A 143 18.70 -4.95 2.23
N ASP A 144 19.43 -4.67 3.30
CA ASP A 144 19.95 -3.33 3.63
C ASP A 144 20.90 -2.78 2.56
N THR A 145 21.38 -3.59 1.62
CA THR A 145 22.20 -3.13 0.48
C THR A 145 21.39 -2.40 -0.59
N ILE A 146 20.05 -2.53 -0.59
CA ILE A 146 19.15 -1.92 -1.58
C ILE A 146 18.83 -0.45 -1.22
N LEU A 147 18.57 -0.17 0.07
CA LEU A 147 18.27 1.18 0.55
C LEU A 147 19.53 1.83 1.12
N LEU A 148 20.45 2.19 0.24
CA LEU A 148 21.56 3.08 0.59
C LEU A 148 21.01 4.51 0.69
N GLY A 149 21.27 5.21 1.80
CA GLY A 149 20.96 6.65 1.91
C GLY A 149 19.93 7.08 2.96
N GLY A 150 19.43 6.17 3.80
CA GLY A 150 18.61 6.51 4.97
C GLY A 150 17.12 6.17 4.84
N VAL A 151 16.31 6.75 5.72
CA VAL A 151 14.86 6.48 5.79
C VAL A 151 14.13 7.34 4.75
N HIS A 152 13.37 6.69 3.87
CA HIS A 152 12.57 7.37 2.85
C HIS A 152 11.10 7.36 3.25
N THR A 153 10.47 8.53 3.21
CA THR A 153 9.09 8.69 3.68
C THR A 153 8.23 9.53 2.75
N VAL A 154 6.92 9.33 2.81
CA VAL A 154 5.93 10.17 2.14
C VAL A 154 4.63 10.22 2.94
N TYR A 155 3.89 11.32 2.84
CA TYR A 155 2.60 11.50 3.48
C TYR A 155 1.47 11.52 2.46
N THR A 156 0.29 11.05 2.84
CA THR A 156 -0.93 11.35 2.11
C THR A 156 -1.41 12.77 2.40
N ASN A 157 -2.30 13.29 1.55
CA ASN A 157 -3.17 14.39 1.95
C ASN A 157 -3.97 13.98 3.21
N PRO A 158 -4.35 14.96 4.04
CA PRO A 158 -5.31 14.76 5.11
C PRO A 158 -6.62 14.17 4.60
N PHE A 159 -7.20 13.25 5.37
CA PHE A 159 -8.52 12.66 5.13
C PHE A 159 -9.34 12.59 6.41
N GLU A 160 -10.65 12.56 6.27
CA GLU A 160 -11.59 12.50 7.40
C GLU A 160 -12.08 11.08 7.64
N VAL A 161 -12.10 10.65 8.91
CA VAL A 161 -12.79 9.45 9.35
C VAL A 161 -14.17 9.86 9.84
N VAL A 162 -15.19 9.44 9.09
CA VAL A 162 -16.60 9.80 9.30
C VAL A 162 -17.39 8.65 9.95
N PRO A 163 -18.57 8.94 10.52
CA PRO A 163 -19.48 7.88 10.97
C PRO A 163 -19.79 6.89 9.86
N ARG A 164 -19.93 5.61 10.21
CA ARG A 164 -20.06 4.51 9.24
C ARG A 164 -21.18 4.71 8.21
N ASN A 165 -22.30 5.29 8.62
CA ASN A 165 -23.45 5.55 7.74
C ASN A 165 -23.24 6.68 6.72
N ARG A 166 -22.13 7.43 6.82
CA ARG A 166 -21.72 8.48 5.87
C ARG A 166 -20.63 8.00 4.91
N TRP A 167 -20.13 6.79 5.08
CA TRP A 167 -19.14 6.24 4.18
C TRP A 167 -19.77 5.97 2.81
N ALA A 168 -19.17 6.54 1.78
CA ALA A 168 -19.48 6.26 0.39
C ALA A 168 -18.30 5.50 -0.25
N LEU A 169 -18.55 4.66 -1.24
CA LEU A 169 -17.46 4.12 -2.02
C LEU A 169 -16.95 5.18 -3.00
N ASN A 170 -15.66 5.51 -2.95
CA ASN A 170 -14.98 6.22 -4.04
C ASN A 170 -14.08 5.25 -4.82
N TYR A 171 -14.62 4.67 -5.89
CA TYR A 171 -13.90 3.71 -6.74
C TYR A 171 -13.38 4.39 -8.01
N THR A 172 -12.13 4.81 -7.98
CA THR A 172 -11.50 5.61 -9.04
C THR A 172 -11.16 4.81 -10.29
N THR A 173 -10.89 5.50 -11.40
CA THR A 173 -10.36 4.89 -12.64
C THR A 173 -9.06 4.11 -12.39
N LEU A 174 -8.18 4.63 -11.53
CA LEU A 174 -6.95 3.93 -11.16
C LEU A 174 -7.24 2.66 -10.35
N SER A 175 -8.19 2.71 -9.40
CA SER A 175 -8.65 1.54 -8.65
C SER A 175 -9.28 0.48 -9.56
N ALA A 176 -10.07 0.91 -10.56
CA ALA A 176 -10.65 0.04 -11.59
C ALA A 176 -9.59 -0.67 -12.43
N ARG A 177 -8.62 0.10 -12.94
CA ARG A 177 -7.48 -0.42 -13.71
C ARG A 177 -6.67 -1.43 -12.91
N LEU A 178 -6.27 -1.07 -11.69
CA LEU A 178 -5.44 -1.93 -10.84
C LEU A 178 -6.16 -3.25 -10.50
N ASN A 179 -7.47 -3.19 -10.23
CA ASN A 179 -8.26 -4.39 -9.98
C ASN A 179 -8.44 -5.31 -11.19
N ARG A 180 -8.42 -4.74 -12.41
CA ARG A 180 -8.47 -5.50 -13.67
C ARG A 180 -7.12 -6.15 -13.96
N ASP A 181 -6.04 -5.39 -13.80
CA ASP A 181 -4.69 -5.79 -14.23
C ASP A 181 -3.99 -6.64 -13.13
N HIS A 182 -4.37 -6.46 -11.87
CA HIS A 182 -3.84 -7.17 -10.70
C HIS A 182 -4.99 -7.70 -9.81
N PRO A 183 -5.71 -8.75 -10.25
CA PRO A 183 -6.95 -9.20 -9.60
C PRO A 183 -6.80 -9.72 -8.17
N TYR A 184 -5.56 -10.01 -7.75
CA TYR A 184 -5.24 -10.42 -6.37
C TYR A 184 -5.18 -9.24 -5.38
N LEU A 185 -5.18 -7.99 -5.86
CA LEU A 185 -5.21 -6.81 -4.99
C LEU A 185 -6.58 -6.67 -4.31
N ARG A 186 -6.55 -6.45 -3.00
CA ARG A 186 -7.75 -6.30 -2.16
C ARG A 186 -8.34 -4.89 -2.21
N ILE A 187 -8.54 -4.32 -3.40
CA ILE A 187 -9.17 -2.99 -3.52
C ILE A 187 -10.69 -3.17 -3.50
N TYR A 188 -11.35 -2.59 -2.50
CA TYR A 188 -12.79 -2.72 -2.29
C TYR A 188 -13.62 -2.15 -3.46
N ARG A 189 -14.62 -2.92 -3.92
CA ARG A 189 -15.43 -2.63 -5.14
C ARG A 189 -16.90 -2.32 -4.87
N GLY A 190 -17.37 -2.45 -3.62
CA GLY A 190 -18.78 -2.28 -3.25
C GLY A 190 -19.66 -3.46 -3.67
N GLY A 191 -20.20 -4.19 -2.68
CA GLY A 191 -21.15 -5.29 -2.86
C GLY A 191 -21.43 -6.01 -1.54
N PRO A 192 -22.52 -6.79 -1.42
CA PRO A 192 -22.80 -7.61 -0.22
C PRO A 192 -21.79 -8.76 -0.03
N HIS A 193 -20.94 -8.99 -1.02
CA HIS A 193 -19.77 -9.85 -0.94
C HIS A 193 -18.53 -8.98 -1.12
N GLY A 194 -17.73 -8.88 -0.06
CA GLY A 194 -16.39 -8.29 -0.09
C GLY A 194 -15.46 -9.03 -1.08
N PRO A 195 -14.16 -8.69 -1.13
CA PRO A 195 -13.26 -9.15 -2.19
C PRO A 195 -13.34 -10.66 -2.37
N ALA A 196 -13.45 -11.11 -3.63
CA ALA A 196 -13.43 -12.52 -3.97
C ALA A 196 -12.17 -13.14 -3.36
N ASN A 197 -12.37 -14.07 -2.44
CA ASN A 197 -11.29 -14.85 -1.85
C ASN A 197 -10.70 -15.71 -2.98
N PRO A 198 -9.39 -15.66 -3.26
CA PRO A 198 -8.77 -16.53 -4.27
C PRO A 198 -8.97 -18.03 -3.95
N ALA A 199 -9.31 -18.35 -2.70
CA ALA A 199 -9.61 -19.70 -2.24
C ALA A 199 -11.01 -20.23 -2.63
N GLU A 200 -11.88 -19.42 -3.24
CA GLU A 200 -13.25 -19.84 -3.61
C GLU A 200 -13.42 -20.21 -5.11
N VAL A 201 -12.34 -20.18 -5.91
CA VAL A 201 -12.41 -20.52 -7.34
C VAL A 201 -12.08 -22.00 -7.64
N GLU A 202 -11.77 -22.82 -6.62
CA GLU A 202 -11.50 -24.27 -6.80
C GLU A 202 -12.39 -25.17 -5.93
N ARG A 203 -13.70 -24.93 -5.90
CA ARG A 203 -14.67 -25.95 -5.44
C ARG A 203 -16.01 -25.82 -6.18
N ASP A 204 -16.00 -26.01 -7.48
CA ASP A 204 -17.18 -26.50 -8.20
C ASP A 204 -16.72 -27.33 -9.40
N GLY A 205 -16.11 -28.47 -9.06
CA GLY A 205 -15.70 -29.50 -9.99
C GLY A 205 -15.91 -30.86 -9.36
N ASN A 206 -17.03 -31.49 -9.71
CA ASN A 206 -17.42 -32.89 -9.47
C ASN A 206 -17.89 -33.32 -8.06
N GLY A 207 -19.17 -33.68 -7.98
CA GLY A 207 -19.51 -35.10 -7.73
C GLY A 207 -20.46 -35.43 -6.57
N HIS A 208 -21.71 -35.76 -6.92
CA HIS A 208 -22.63 -36.75 -6.32
C HIS A 208 -23.43 -36.46 -5.02
N ILE A 209 -24.77 -36.32 -5.22
CA ILE A 209 -25.96 -37.02 -4.63
C ILE A 209 -25.69 -37.90 -3.38
N PRO A 210 -26.48 -37.79 -2.27
CA PRO A 210 -27.95 -37.85 -2.21
C PRO A 210 -28.68 -36.58 -1.78
#